data_AF-A0A011V0P4-F1
#
_entry.id   AF-A0A011V0P4-F1
#
_cell.length_a   1.000
_cell.length_b   1.000
_cell.length_c   1.000
_cell.angle_alpha   90.00
_cell.angle_beta   90.00
_cell.angle_gamma   90.00
#
_symmetry.space_group_name_H-M   'P 1'
#
loop_
_entity.id
_entity.type
_entity.pdbx_description
1 polymer ?
#
loop_
_entity_poly.entity_id
_entity_poly.type
_entity_poly.pdbx_seq_one_letter_code
_entity_poly.pdbx_strand_id
1 'polypeptide(L)'
;MDKDTVRVIKISKQALTEFIYENFVAGQEKYLGVKATEVSDYFELDPETGEFIFCAVKLEDDDGNFLTLPENIDLKKVMKNIPDTAESVFGPSGKIYRDYTKSELKKLSEK
;
A
#
# COMPACT_ATOMS: atom_id res chain seq x y z
N MET A 1 31.58 11.53 4.45
CA MET A 1 32.04 11.08 5.79
C MET A 1 33.49 10.70 5.64
N ASP A 2 34.32 10.98 6.63
CA ASP A 2 35.70 10.47 6.64
C ASP A 2 35.75 9.00 7.06
N LYS A 3 36.96 8.43 7.06
CA LYS A 3 37.23 7.03 7.35
C LYS A 3 36.92 6.60 8.79
N ASP A 4 36.86 7.55 9.72
CA ASP A 4 36.73 7.29 11.16
C ASP A 4 35.32 7.66 11.69
N THR A 5 34.45 8.17 10.81
CA THR A 5 33.10 8.62 11.17
C THR A 5 32.02 7.62 10.75
N VAL A 6 31.04 7.38 11.62
CA VAL A 6 29.81 6.62 11.32
C VAL A 6 28.59 7.52 11.49
N ARG A 7 27.65 7.47 10.55
CA ARG A 7 26.33 8.13 10.65
C ARG A 7 25.30 7.07 11.02
N VAL A 8 24.66 7.24 12.16
CA VAL A 8 23.67 6.29 12.71
C VAL A 8 22.29 6.95 12.70
N ILE A 9 21.28 6.18 12.32
CA ILE A 9 19.87 6.55 12.48
C ILE A 9 19.19 5.53 13.39
N LYS A 10 18.39 6.02 14.34
CA LYS A 10 17.47 5.21 15.16
C LYS A 10 16.07 5.76 14.91
N ILE A 11 15.17 4.91 14.44
CA ILE A 11 13.80 5.29 14.08
C ILE A 11 12.85 4.68 15.12
N SER A 12 11.85 5.44 15.57
CA SER A 12 10.80 4.92 16.46
C SER A 12 9.82 4.07 15.65
N LYS A 13 8.97 3.28 16.34
CA LYS A 13 7.90 2.52 15.67
C LYS A 13 7.00 3.41 14.82
N GLN A 14 6.60 4.56 15.38
CA GLN A 14 5.80 5.54 14.66
C GLN A 14 6.55 6.04 13.43
N ALA A 15 7.76 6.58 13.57
CA ALA A 15 8.50 7.11 12.43
C ALA A 15 8.84 6.04 11.37
N LEU A 16 8.88 4.74 11.73
CA LEU A 16 9.04 3.65 10.79
C LEU A 16 7.75 3.39 9.99
N THR A 17 6.60 3.38 10.65
CA THR A 17 5.29 3.42 9.98
C THR A 17 5.22 4.59 9.02
N GLU A 18 5.72 5.75 9.48
CA GLU A 18 5.74 6.97 8.68
C GLU A 18 6.56 6.87 7.42
N PHE A 19 7.77 6.36 7.59
CA PHE A 19 8.65 6.06 6.50
C PHE A 19 8.02 5.11 5.47
N ILE A 20 7.29 4.07 5.90
CA ILE A 20 6.67 3.11 4.98
C ILE A 20 5.62 3.81 4.11
N TYR A 21 4.68 4.55 4.69
CA TYR A 21 3.61 5.18 3.91
C TYR A 21 4.17 6.21 2.92
N GLU A 22 5.14 7.03 3.33
CA GLU A 22 5.70 8.09 2.49
C GLU A 22 6.45 7.52 1.29
N ASN A 23 7.17 6.42 1.50
CA ASN A 23 7.90 5.76 0.43
C ASN A 23 6.98 5.03 -0.55
N PHE A 24 5.86 4.46 -0.09
CA PHE A 24 4.90 3.83 -0.99
C PHE A 24 4.17 4.86 -1.85
N VAL A 25 3.73 5.99 -1.27
CA VAL A 25 3.13 7.09 -2.03
C VAL A 25 4.14 7.68 -3.03
N ALA A 26 5.36 7.98 -2.58
CA ALA A 26 6.38 8.56 -3.45
C ALA A 26 6.86 7.60 -4.56
N GLY A 27 6.87 6.30 -4.29
CA GLY A 27 7.30 5.26 -5.24
C GLY A 27 6.16 4.55 -5.98
N GLN A 28 4.92 5.00 -5.81
CA GLN A 28 3.73 4.31 -6.26
C GLN A 28 3.75 3.93 -7.74
N GLU A 29 4.17 4.86 -8.61
CA GLU A 29 4.20 4.60 -10.05
C GLU A 29 5.13 3.44 -10.41
N LYS A 30 6.24 3.33 -9.68
CA LYS A 30 7.20 2.23 -9.83
C LYS A 30 6.65 0.91 -9.29
N TYR A 31 5.96 0.93 -8.16
CA TYR A 31 5.54 -0.28 -7.46
C TYR A 31 4.24 -0.88 -8.00
N LEU A 32 3.28 -0.03 -8.38
CA LEU A 32 1.93 -0.42 -8.80
C LEU A 32 1.71 -0.23 -10.30
N GLY A 33 2.58 0.49 -11.00
CA GLY A 33 2.43 0.74 -12.44
C GLY A 33 1.25 1.64 -12.79
N VAL A 34 0.81 2.49 -11.87
CA VAL A 34 -0.28 3.47 -12.03
C VAL A 34 0.25 4.87 -11.84
N LYS A 35 -0.26 5.87 -12.57
CA LYS A 35 0.14 7.27 -12.34
C LYS A 35 -0.48 7.78 -11.06
N ALA A 36 0.30 8.46 -10.22
CA ALA A 36 -0.20 8.99 -8.95
C ALA A 36 -1.34 10.00 -9.14
N THR A 37 -1.39 10.70 -10.28
CA THR A 37 -2.46 11.65 -10.62
C THR A 37 -3.75 11.01 -11.10
N GLU A 38 -3.75 9.71 -11.42
CA GLU A 38 -4.88 8.99 -12.00
C GLU A 38 -5.59 8.09 -10.97
N VAL A 39 -5.18 8.13 -9.71
CA VAL A 39 -5.66 7.23 -8.65
C VAL A 39 -5.82 7.95 -7.32
N SER A 40 -6.67 7.39 -6.46
CA SER A 40 -6.75 7.68 -5.03
C SER A 40 -6.16 6.53 -4.23
N ASP A 41 -5.39 6.86 -3.20
CA ASP A 41 -4.70 5.89 -2.36
C ASP A 41 -5.43 5.66 -1.04
N TYR A 42 -5.53 4.40 -0.66
CA TYR A 42 -6.07 3.97 0.61
C TYR A 42 -5.13 2.93 1.20
N PHE A 43 -4.74 3.12 2.45
CA PHE A 43 -3.77 2.26 3.08
C PHE A 43 -4.05 2.09 4.56
N GLU A 44 -3.51 1.03 5.11
CA GLU A 44 -3.61 0.71 6.52
C GLU A 44 -2.37 -0.08 6.95
N LEU A 45 -1.95 0.13 8.20
CA LEU A 45 -0.87 -0.63 8.83
C LEU A 45 -1.41 -1.23 10.12
N ASP A 46 -1.26 -2.53 10.31
CA ASP A 46 -1.47 -3.15 11.60
C ASP A 46 -0.16 -3.05 12.40
N PRO A 47 -0.07 -2.18 13.43
CA PRO A 47 1.16 -2.03 14.19
C PRO A 47 1.48 -3.27 15.05
N GLU A 48 0.51 -4.15 15.32
CA GLU A 48 0.72 -5.35 16.12
C GLU A 48 1.38 -6.45 15.29
N THR A 49 0.90 -6.68 14.06
CA THR A 49 1.45 -7.71 13.16
C THR A 49 2.58 -7.17 12.28
N GLY A 50 2.64 -5.87 12.05
CA GLY A 50 3.56 -5.23 11.10
C GLY A 50 3.12 -5.35 9.64
N GLU A 51 1.90 -5.85 9.40
CA GLU A 51 1.34 -5.98 8.06
C GLU A 51 0.87 -4.62 7.52
N PHE A 52 1.08 -4.40 6.22
CA PHE A 52 0.74 -3.17 5.52
C PHE A 52 -0.07 -3.50 4.26
N ILE A 53 -1.16 -2.76 4.04
CA ILE A 53 -1.95 -2.83 2.81
C ILE A 53 -2.01 -1.45 2.16
N PHE A 54 -1.85 -1.41 0.84
CA PHE A 54 -1.97 -0.21 0.02
C PHE A 54 -2.83 -0.52 -1.20
N CYS A 55 -3.87 0.28 -1.41
CA CYS A 55 -4.83 0.15 -2.49
C CYS A 55 -4.82 1.43 -3.33
N ALA A 56 -4.51 1.32 -4.61
CA ALA A 56 -4.71 2.40 -5.57
C ALA A 56 -6.02 2.14 -6.33
N VAL A 57 -6.94 3.11 -6.31
CA VAL A 57 -8.22 3.06 -7.03
C VAL A 57 -8.19 4.14 -8.10
N LYS A 58 -8.51 3.81 -9.36
CA LYS A 58 -8.66 4.81 -10.44
C LYS A 58 -9.51 5.98 -9.94
N LEU A 59 -9.09 7.22 -10.18
CA LEU A 59 -9.73 8.43 -9.64
C LEU A 59 -11.07 8.71 -10.32
N GLU A 60 -11.13 8.57 -11.64
CA GLU A 60 -12.33 8.83 -12.46
C GLU A 60 -12.62 7.65 -13.39
N ASP A 61 -13.89 7.36 -13.61
CA ASP A 61 -14.31 6.46 -14.69
C ASP A 61 -14.29 7.17 -16.06
N ASP A 62 -14.67 6.46 -17.11
CA ASP A 62 -14.62 6.98 -18.48
C ASP A 62 -15.70 8.07 -18.74
N ASP A 63 -16.67 8.20 -17.83
CA ASP A 63 -17.72 9.23 -17.84
C ASP A 63 -17.36 10.45 -16.96
N GLY A 64 -16.18 10.44 -16.32
CA GLY A 64 -15.70 11.51 -15.43
C GLY A 64 -16.29 11.46 -14.02
N ASN A 65 -16.91 10.36 -13.61
CA ASN A 65 -17.39 10.19 -12.24
C ASN A 65 -16.23 9.78 -11.33
N PHE A 66 -16.11 10.44 -10.18
CA PHE A 66 -15.14 10.05 -9.17
C PHE A 66 -15.41 8.64 -8.62
N LEU A 67 -14.38 7.81 -8.68
CA LEU A 67 -14.38 6.46 -8.15
C LEU A 67 -13.69 6.46 -6.78
N THR A 68 -14.27 5.72 -5.84
CA THR A 68 -13.72 5.53 -4.49
C THR A 68 -13.69 4.03 -4.14
N LEU A 69 -13.06 3.68 -3.02
CA LEU A 69 -13.27 2.37 -2.39
C LEU A 69 -14.76 2.13 -2.12
N PRO A 70 -15.22 0.87 -2.14
CA PRO A 70 -16.58 0.53 -1.71
C PRO A 70 -16.86 1.06 -0.30
N GLU A 71 -18.09 1.51 -0.08
CA GLU A 71 -18.53 1.93 1.26
C GLU A 71 -18.39 0.78 2.26
N ASN A 72 -18.02 1.12 3.50
CA ASN A 72 -17.89 0.21 4.64
C ASN A 72 -16.83 -0.90 4.45
N ILE A 73 -15.76 -0.63 3.70
CA ILE A 73 -14.57 -1.49 3.67
C ILE A 73 -13.74 -1.28 4.93
N ASP A 74 -13.41 -2.39 5.58
CA ASP A 74 -12.42 -2.53 6.65
C ASP A 74 -11.14 -3.14 6.07
N LEU A 75 -10.17 -2.28 5.77
CA LEU A 75 -8.88 -2.69 5.20
C LEU A 75 -8.06 -3.58 6.14
N LYS A 76 -8.27 -3.50 7.47
CA LYS A 76 -7.60 -4.40 8.43
C LYS A 76 -8.10 -5.82 8.27
N LYS A 77 -9.41 -6.00 8.06
CA LYS A 77 -9.98 -7.32 7.76
C LYS A 77 -9.54 -7.84 6.41
N VAL A 78 -9.52 -6.99 5.38
CA VAL A 78 -9.01 -7.38 4.06
C VAL A 78 -7.58 -7.90 4.17
N MET A 79 -6.71 -7.15 4.84
CA MET A 79 -5.30 -7.51 5.05
C MET A 79 -5.15 -8.88 5.73
N LYS A 80 -5.93 -9.16 6.78
CA LYS A 80 -5.93 -10.46 7.47
C LYS A 80 -6.44 -11.63 6.63
N ASN A 81 -7.20 -11.34 5.58
CA ASN A 81 -7.91 -12.33 4.77
C ASN A 81 -7.27 -12.60 3.40
N ILE A 82 -6.16 -11.93 3.06
CA ILE A 82 -5.41 -12.15 1.83
C ILE A 82 -4.01 -12.69 2.12
N PRO A 83 -3.44 -13.52 1.23
CA PRO A 83 -2.03 -13.88 1.32
C PRO A 83 -1.15 -12.72 0.86
N ASP A 84 0.13 -12.76 1.24
CA ASP A 84 1.15 -11.82 0.76
C ASP A 84 1.14 -11.72 -0.79
N THR A 85 1.25 -10.49 -1.29
CA THR A 85 1.26 -10.23 -2.73
C THR A 85 2.65 -10.39 -3.35
N ALA A 86 3.71 -10.37 -2.54
CA ALA A 86 5.09 -10.55 -2.96
C ALA A 86 5.95 -11.10 -1.83
N GLU A 87 6.97 -11.91 -2.17
CA GLU A 87 8.00 -12.35 -1.21
C GLU A 87 8.99 -11.23 -0.88
N SER A 88 9.12 -10.22 -1.75
CA SER A 88 9.97 -9.05 -1.55
C SER A 88 9.51 -7.86 -2.39
N VAL A 89 9.44 -6.68 -1.78
CA VAL A 89 9.12 -5.40 -2.45
C VAL A 89 10.17 -5.04 -3.52
N PHE A 90 11.43 -5.42 -3.29
CA PHE A 90 12.55 -5.15 -4.19
C PHE A 90 13.03 -6.42 -4.93
N GLY A 91 12.19 -7.45 -4.95
CA GLY A 91 12.49 -8.72 -5.60
C GLY A 91 12.62 -8.59 -7.13
N PRO A 92 13.25 -9.59 -7.78
CA PRO A 92 13.53 -9.54 -9.22
C PRO A 92 12.28 -9.65 -10.10
N SER A 93 11.14 -10.09 -9.55
CA SER A 93 9.88 -10.33 -10.29
C SER A 93 9.15 -9.06 -10.72
N GLY A 94 9.50 -7.89 -10.17
CA GLY A 94 8.99 -6.57 -10.57
C GLY A 94 7.53 -6.27 -10.21
N LYS A 95 6.61 -7.23 -10.33
CA LYS A 95 5.20 -7.10 -9.92
C LYS A 95 5.03 -7.56 -8.47
N ILE A 96 4.64 -6.63 -7.60
CA ILE A 96 4.47 -6.87 -6.15
C ILE A 96 3.02 -6.77 -5.67
N TYR A 97 2.07 -6.60 -6.59
CA TYR A 97 0.65 -6.38 -6.30
C TYR A 97 -0.23 -7.44 -6.95
N ARG A 98 -1.47 -7.56 -6.44
CA ARG A 98 -2.54 -8.37 -7.03
C ARG A 98 -3.76 -7.48 -7.25
N ASP A 99 -4.43 -7.72 -8.36
CA ASP A 99 -5.64 -6.99 -8.72
C ASP A 99 -6.86 -7.66 -8.06
N TYR A 100 -7.69 -6.86 -7.39
CA TYR A 100 -8.95 -7.30 -6.80
C TYR A 100 -10.08 -6.42 -7.32
N THR A 101 -11.22 -7.02 -7.62
CA THR A 101 -12.45 -6.28 -7.89
C THR A 101 -12.97 -5.63 -6.60
N LYS A 102 -13.73 -4.54 -6.75
CA LYS A 102 -14.47 -3.90 -5.64
C LYS A 102 -15.33 -4.90 -4.85
N SER A 103 -15.96 -5.84 -5.54
CA SER A 103 -16.80 -6.87 -4.91
C SER A 103 -15.98 -7.91 -4.13
N GLU A 104 -14.77 -8.26 -4.58
CA GLU A 104 -13.88 -9.16 -3.84
C GLU A 104 -13.37 -8.49 -2.57
N LEU A 105 -12.92 -7.23 -2.64
CA LEU A 105 -12.50 -6.47 -1.46
C LEU A 105 -13.63 -6.39 -0.42
N LYS A 106 -14.87 -6.16 -0.84
CA LYS A 106 -16.02 -6.15 0.06
C LYS A 106 -16.22 -7.48 0.78
N LYS A 107 -16.18 -8.60 0.05
CA LYS A 107 -16.28 -9.94 0.67
C LYS A 107 -15.14 -10.23 1.64
N LEU A 108 -13.93 -9.78 1.34
CA LEU A 108 -12.75 -9.94 2.22
C LEU A 108 -12.85 -9.09 3.48
N SER A 109 -13.55 -7.96 3.41
CA SER A 109 -13.82 -7.08 4.54
C SER A 109 -14.95 -7.56 5.47
N GLU A 110 -15.79 -8.49 5.02
CA GLU A 110 -16.95 -8.98 5.78
C GLU A 110 -16.67 -10.24 6.60
N LYS A 111 -15.60 -10.97 6.26
CA LYS A 111 -15.11 -12.14 7.00
C LYS A 111 -14.53 -11.74 8.36
#